data_AF-A0A838KMS3-F1
#
_entry.id   AF-A0A838KMS3-F1
#
_cell.length_a   1.000
_cell.length_b   1.000
_cell.length_c   1.000
_cell.angle_alpha   90.00
_cell.angle_beta   90.00
_cell.angle_gamma   90.00
#
_symmetry.space_group_name_H-M   'P 1'
#
loop_
_entity.id
_entity.type
_entity.pdbx_description
1 polymer ?
#
loop_
_entity_poly.entity_id
_entity_poly.type
_entity_poly.pdbx_seq_one_letter_code
_entity_poly.pdbx_strand_id
1 'polypeptide(L)'
;MNLADPPTTWVDPAPISTLHALLFFGGIPLLIIAAITLLVMAPSLAKGPRYRPGQDWDVEPYWFHGPGVEAPDAQNRAITSGQRQGSEQLGGASGRW
;
A
#
# COMPACT_ATOMS: atom_id res chain seq x y z
N MET A 1 -6.72 -23.51 63.66
CA MET A 1 -6.57 -22.96 62.31
C MET A 1 -5.48 -21.90 62.39
N ASN A 2 -4.29 -22.16 61.85
CA ASN A 2 -3.15 -21.24 61.92
C ASN A 2 -3.17 -20.38 60.64
N LEU A 3 -3.43 -19.08 60.75
CA LEU A 3 -3.30 -18.14 59.64
C LEU A 3 -1.82 -17.78 59.52
N ALA A 4 -1.22 -17.97 58.35
CA ALA A 4 0.16 -17.55 58.11
C ALA A 4 0.26 -16.02 58.25
N ASP A 5 1.25 -15.57 59.03
CA ASP A 5 1.53 -14.14 59.16
C ASP A 5 2.02 -13.57 57.82
N PRO A 6 1.55 -12.38 57.40
CA PRO A 6 2.03 -11.76 56.18
C PRO A 6 3.50 -11.34 56.32
N PRO A 7 4.28 -11.37 55.23
CA PRO A 7 5.66 -10.91 55.25
C PRO A 7 5.73 -9.45 55.72
N THR A 8 6.61 -9.17 56.68
CA THR A 8 6.77 -7.84 57.29
C THR A 8 7.56 -6.87 56.41
N THR A 9 8.23 -7.37 55.37
CA THR A 9 9.01 -6.57 54.42
C THR A 9 8.97 -7.18 53.02
N TRP A 10 8.92 -6.35 51.99
CA TRP A 10 9.13 -6.77 50.62
C TRP A 10 10.58 -6.50 50.21
N VAL A 11 11.10 -7.30 49.28
CA VAL A 11 12.43 -7.04 48.70
C VAL A 11 12.30 -5.82 47.79
N ASP A 12 13.03 -4.76 48.09
CA ASP A 12 13.09 -3.58 47.24
C ASP A 12 13.84 -3.93 45.94
N PRO A 13 13.20 -3.77 44.76
CA PRO A 13 13.88 -3.99 43.50
C PRO A 13 14.93 -2.91 43.27
N ALA A 14 15.94 -3.23 42.47
CA ALA A 14 16.96 -2.26 42.07
C ALA A 14 16.29 -0.99 41.48
N PRO A 15 16.70 0.20 41.91
CA PRO A 15 16.06 1.44 41.48
C PRO A 15 16.28 1.66 39.98
N ILE A 16 15.19 1.89 39.25
CA ILE A 16 15.25 2.27 37.83
C ILE A 16 15.54 3.76 37.70
N SER A 17 16.37 4.14 36.73
CA SER A 17 16.64 5.56 36.48
C SER A 17 15.43 6.24 35.82
N THR A 18 15.19 7.50 36.17
CA THR A 18 14.09 8.29 35.60
C THR A 18 14.18 8.39 34.07
N LEU A 19 15.40 8.51 33.54
CA LEU A 19 15.64 8.53 32.10
C LEU A 19 15.21 7.21 31.44
N HIS A 20 15.49 6.06 32.08
CA HIS A 20 15.07 4.77 31.57
C HIS A 20 13.55 4.66 31.50
N ALA A 21 12.86 5.09 32.56
CA ALA A 21 11.39 5.13 32.56
C ALA A 21 10.84 6.03 31.44
N LEU A 22 11.41 7.23 31.26
CA LEU A 22 10.99 8.16 30.21
C LEU A 22 11.17 7.57 28.79
N LEU A 23 12.31 6.94 28.52
CA LEU A 23 12.56 6.29 27.24
C LEU A 23 11.64 5.10 27.00
N PHE A 24 11.32 4.35 28.05
CA PHE A 24 10.42 3.22 27.93
C PHE A 24 8.98 3.67 27.64
N PHE A 25 8.45 4.59 28.44
CA PHE A 25 7.06 5.05 28.33
C PHE A 25 6.83 6.07 27.23
N GLY A 26 7.85 6.86 26.85
CA GLY A 26 7.75 7.86 25.78
C GLY A 26 8.42 7.41 24.49
N GLY A 27 9.64 6.88 24.59
CA GLY A 27 10.46 6.51 23.43
C GLY A 27 9.90 5.31 22.65
N ILE A 28 9.44 4.25 23.33
CA ILE A 28 8.88 3.08 22.65
C ILE A 28 7.61 3.44 21.86
N PRO A 29 6.59 4.13 22.43
CA PRO A 29 5.43 4.55 21.66
C PRO A 29 5.79 5.45 20.48
N LEU A 30 6.73 6.40 20.67
CA LEU A 30 7.15 7.32 19.62
C LEU A 30 7.86 6.58 18.48
N LEU A 31 8.69 5.57 18.79
CA LEU A 31 9.30 4.71 17.79
C LEU A 31 8.26 3.89 17.01
N ILE A 32 7.24 3.36 17.68
CA ILE A 32 6.16 2.62 17.01
C ILE A 32 5.41 3.55 16.04
N ILE A 33 5.05 4.75 16.48
CA ILE A 33 4.38 5.75 15.63
C ILE A 33 5.27 6.06 14.42
N ALA A 34 6.55 6.37 14.64
CA ALA A 34 7.49 6.70 13.56
C ALA A 34 7.63 5.54 12.56
N ALA A 35 7.74 4.30 13.04
CA ALA A 35 7.82 3.11 12.19
C ALA A 35 6.56 2.95 11.34
N ILE A 36 5.38 3.08 11.94
CA ILE A 36 4.11 2.99 11.20
C ILE A 36 4.01 4.12 10.17
N THR A 37 4.30 5.37 10.55
CA THR A 37 4.28 6.51 9.63
C THR A 37 5.22 6.27 8.44
N LEU A 38 6.44 5.79 8.70
CA LEU A 38 7.39 5.46 7.65
C LEU A 38 6.85 4.38 6.73
N LEU A 39 6.31 3.28 7.27
CA LEU A 39 5.75 2.18 6.47
C LEU A 39 4.56 2.62 5.61
N VAL A 40 3.71 3.49 6.14
CA VAL A 40 2.55 4.04 5.41
C VAL A 40 2.98 5.03 4.33
N MET A 41 3.98 5.86 4.59
CA MET A 41 4.46 6.88 3.65
C MET A 41 5.47 6.33 2.63
N ALA A 42 6.18 5.25 2.94
CA ALA A 42 7.23 4.68 2.10
C ALA A 42 6.79 4.42 0.65
N PRO A 43 5.60 3.82 0.37
CA PRO A 43 5.15 3.62 -1.00
C PRO A 43 4.89 4.95 -1.73
N SER A 44 4.45 5.99 -1.03
CA SER A 44 4.21 7.31 -1.64
C SER A 44 5.53 8.02 -1.98
N LEU A 45 6.55 7.84 -1.14
CA LEU A 45 7.89 8.39 -1.35
C LEU A 45 8.65 7.65 -2.45
N ALA A 46 8.43 6.33 -2.59
CA ALA A 46 9.08 5.50 -3.59
C ALA A 46 8.41 5.55 -4.98
N LYS A 47 7.12 5.92 -5.05
CA LYS A 47 6.39 6.03 -6.32
C LYS A 47 6.83 7.28 -7.07
N GLY A 48 7.09 7.11 -8.36
CA GLY A 48 7.40 8.21 -9.28
C GLY A 48 6.24 9.19 -9.46
N PRO A 49 6.49 10.33 -10.12
CA PRO A 49 5.48 11.36 -10.36
C PRO A 49 4.28 10.77 -11.11
N ARG A 50 3.08 11.20 -10.72
CA ARG A 50 1.85 10.90 -11.46
C ARG A 50 1.73 11.89 -12.62
N TYR A 51 1.17 11.43 -13.74
CA TYR A 51 0.83 12.30 -14.86
C TYR A 51 -0.04 13.48 -14.39
N ARG A 52 0.30 14.68 -14.84
CA ARG A 52 -0.40 15.93 -14.55
C ARG A 52 -1.00 16.49 -15.85
N PRO A 53 -2.29 16.89 -15.86
CA PRO A 53 -2.86 17.56 -17.03
C PRO A 53 -2.04 18.80 -17.40
N GLY A 54 -1.65 18.91 -18.67
CA GLY A 54 -0.80 20.00 -19.18
C GLY A 54 0.71 19.71 -19.15
N GLN A 55 1.13 18.57 -18.61
CA GLN A 55 2.49 18.07 -18.79
C GLN A 55 2.57 17.27 -20.10
N ASP A 56 3.70 17.37 -20.81
CA ASP A 56 3.94 16.57 -22.00
C ASP A 56 3.93 15.07 -21.65
N TRP A 57 3.36 14.27 -22.54
CA TRP A 57 3.26 12.82 -22.37
C TRP A 57 4.62 12.18 -22.69
N ASP A 58 5.35 11.80 -21.63
CA ASP A 58 6.71 11.25 -21.70
C ASP A 58 6.77 9.72 -21.55
N VAL A 59 5.61 9.04 -21.49
CA VAL A 59 5.54 7.59 -21.32
C VAL A 59 5.22 6.89 -22.65
N GLU A 60 5.69 5.64 -22.77
CA GLU A 60 5.45 4.79 -23.94
C GLU A 60 3.93 4.66 -24.22
N PRO A 61 3.49 4.75 -25.48
CA PRO A 61 2.09 4.51 -25.84
C PRO A 61 1.64 3.13 -25.39
N TYR A 62 0.56 3.06 -24.62
CA TYR A 62 0.02 1.81 -24.09
C TYR A 62 -1.46 1.65 -24.44
N TRP A 63 -1.83 0.46 -24.94
CA TRP A 63 -3.22 0.10 -25.19
C TRP A 63 -3.75 -0.81 -24.08
N PHE A 64 -4.66 -0.28 -23.26
CA PHE A 64 -5.42 -1.08 -22.33
C PHE A 64 -6.38 -2.00 -23.11
N HIS A 65 -6.30 -3.31 -22.87
CA HIS A 65 -7.08 -4.33 -23.61
C HIS A 65 -6.89 -4.26 -25.14
N GLY A 66 -5.65 -4.03 -25.57
CA GLY A 66 -5.30 -4.05 -26.99
C GLY A 66 -5.68 -5.37 -27.68
N PRO A 67 -5.86 -5.36 -29.01
CA PRO A 67 -6.19 -6.56 -29.77
C PRO A 67 -5.12 -7.63 -29.53
N GLY A 68 -5.52 -8.75 -28.90
CA GLY A 68 -4.64 -9.88 -28.59
C GLY A 68 -4.35 -10.14 -27.10
N VAL A 69 -4.84 -9.31 -26.17
CA VAL A 69 -4.72 -9.59 -24.73
C VAL A 69 -5.93 -10.40 -24.27
N GLU A 70 -5.79 -11.72 -24.20
CA GLU A 70 -6.74 -12.58 -23.49
C GLU A 70 -6.75 -12.19 -22.01
N ALA A 71 -7.92 -11.79 -21.50
CA ALA A 71 -8.10 -11.60 -20.07
C ALA A 71 -7.82 -12.92 -19.33
N PRO A 72 -7.30 -12.92 -18.09
CA PRO A 72 -7.06 -14.15 -17.32
C PRO A 72 -8.30 -15.02 -17.10
N ASP A 73 -9.51 -14.47 -17.33
CA ASP A 73 -10.80 -15.16 -17.26
C ASP A 73 -11.50 -15.32 -18.64
N ALA A 74 -10.75 -15.25 -19.74
CA ALA A 74 -11.30 -15.42 -21.10
C ALA A 74 -11.63 -16.87 -21.45
N GLN A 75 -11.35 -17.85 -20.57
CA GLN A 75 -11.57 -19.27 -20.83
C GLN A 75 -13.04 -19.67 -21.08
N ASN A 76 -14.02 -18.78 -20.88
CA ASN A 76 -15.44 -19.13 -21.02
C ASN A 76 -16.30 -18.18 -21.87
N ARG A 77 -15.70 -17.38 -22.75
CA ARG A 77 -16.44 -16.74 -23.86
C ARG A 77 -15.62 -16.82 -25.14
N ALA A 78 -15.72 -17.97 -25.80
CA ALA A 78 -15.47 -18.06 -27.23
C ALA A 78 -16.49 -17.15 -27.95
N ILE A 79 -16.15 -15.88 -28.14
CA ILE A 79 -16.73 -15.12 -29.25
C ILE A 79 -16.02 -15.68 -30.47
N THR A 80 -16.71 -16.55 -31.20
CA THR A 80 -16.34 -16.96 -32.54
C THR A 80 -15.97 -15.73 -33.35
N SER A 81 -14.68 -15.49 -33.52
CA SER A 81 -14.14 -14.59 -34.54
C SER A 81 -14.28 -15.29 -35.89
N GLY A 82 -15.53 -15.51 -36.28
CA GLY A 82 -15.87 -15.79 -37.66
C GLY A 82 -15.53 -14.55 -38.47
N GLN A 83 -14.48 -14.66 -39.28
CA GLN A 83 -14.36 -14.00 -40.57
C GLN A 83 -14.75 -12.50 -40.57
N ARG A 84 -13.82 -11.61 -40.19
CA ARG A 84 -13.76 -10.28 -40.83
C ARG A 84 -12.49 -10.20 -41.67
N GLN A 85 -12.61 -10.63 -42.91
CA GLN A 85 -11.80 -10.08 -43.99
C GLN A 85 -12.32 -8.68 -44.26
N GLY A 86 -11.42 -7.71 -44.34
CA GLY A 86 -11.75 -6.32 -44.67
C GLY A 86 -11.67 -5.39 -43.46
N SER A 87 -10.73 -4.46 -43.52
CA SER A 87 -10.73 -3.25 -42.70
C SER A 87 -11.91 -2.36 -43.12
N GLU A 88 -13.13 -2.77 -42.82
CA GLU A 88 -14.27 -1.87 -42.88
C GLU A 88 -14.13 -0.87 -41.74
N GLN A 89 -13.93 0.40 -42.09
CA GLN A 89 -13.78 1.49 -41.14
C GLN A 89 -15.16 1.85 -40.58
N LEU A 90 -15.48 1.27 -39.42
CA LEU A 90 -16.81 1.27 -38.78
C LEU A 90 -17.25 2.64 -38.20
N GLY A 91 -16.57 3.74 -38.53
CA GLY A 91 -16.86 5.10 -38.05
C GLY A 91 -15.81 5.66 -37.08
N GLY A 92 -16.03 6.90 -36.61
CA GLY A 92 -15.13 7.58 -35.66
C GLY A 92 -15.82 8.69 -34.88
N ALA A 93 -15.41 8.89 -33.63
CA ALA A 93 -15.86 9.98 -32.77
C ALA A 93 -14.64 10.80 -32.32
N SER A 94 -14.77 12.13 -32.22
CA SER A 94 -13.69 13.01 -31.75
C SER A 94 -14.23 14.09 -30.80
N GLY A 95 -13.37 14.59 -29.92
CA GLY A 95 -13.63 15.69 -29.01
C GLY A 95 -12.35 16.48 -28.76
N ARG A 96 -12.50 17.76 -28.39
CA ARG A 96 -11.40 18.65 -27.99
C ARG A 96 -11.69 19.17 -26.58
N TRP A 97 -10.68 19.16 -25.72
CA TRP A 97 -10.75 19.57 -24.32
C TRP A 97 -9.75 20.69 -24.07
#